data_AF-A0A1V6TYK5-F1
#
_entry.id   AF-A0A1V6TYK5-F1
#
_cell.length_a   1.000
_cell.length_b   1.000
_cell.length_c   1.000
_cell.angle_alpha   90.00
_cell.angle_beta   90.00
_cell.angle_gamma   90.00
#
_symmetry.space_group_name_H-M   'P 1'
#
loop_
_entity.id
_entity.type
_entity.pdbx_description
1 polymer ?
#
loop_
_entity_poly.entity_id
_entity_poly.type
_entity_poly.pdbx_seq_one_letter_code
_entity_poly.pdbx_strand_id
1 'polypeptide(L)'
;MDPLTPYCRELASPGIFQTVLSVLIILGILCSYLPQHIRIISRRSSFGISPYFILLGVTSGTSAFANILVFPSTAQDVACCQEISGIACFAGLLGVFQVAMQWLCFFSILLLFVIYFPRATSPTDPVSPVSSTNGPTYRTALAITGICLLHALITIIISVAFKLRQPAAVAAWANFLGVLAAILASIQYFPQIYTTFRLRCVGSLSIPMMCIQTPGSLIWAGSLAARKGWSGWSIWGVLVVTACLQGTLLAMAIYFEYFGPNSKREVGHLAGQNGAPNGSASAGESAQQEPAHEERPSEETPLLQS
;
A
#
# COMPACT_ATOMS: atom_id res chain seq x y z
N MET A 1 -14.75 46.28 -8.63
CA MET A 1 -14.47 45.38 -9.76
C MET A 1 -13.39 44.43 -9.27
N ASP A 2 -13.72 43.17 -9.06
CA ASP A 2 -12.79 42.20 -8.44
C ASP A 2 -11.56 41.98 -9.33
N PRO A 3 -10.33 42.14 -8.80
CA PRO A 3 -9.10 41.94 -9.56
C PRO A 3 -8.72 40.45 -9.69
N LEU A 4 -9.70 39.54 -9.53
CA LEU A 4 -9.45 38.11 -9.56
C LEU A 4 -9.19 37.65 -11.00
N THR A 5 -8.06 36.98 -11.23
CA THR A 5 -7.77 36.38 -12.54
C THR A 5 -8.88 35.39 -12.95
N PRO A 6 -9.15 35.19 -14.25
CA PRO A 6 -10.17 34.24 -14.71
C PRO A 6 -9.96 32.82 -14.13
N TYR A 7 -8.70 32.41 -13.97
CA TYR A 7 -8.32 31.14 -13.36
C TYR A 7 -8.75 31.05 -11.87
N CYS A 8 -8.40 32.04 -11.06
CA CYS A 8 -8.79 32.05 -9.65
C CYS A 8 -10.31 32.17 -9.47
N ARG A 9 -11.02 32.79 -10.42
CA ARG A 9 -12.49 32.87 -10.42
C ARG A 9 -13.14 31.50 -10.65
N GLU A 10 -12.60 30.71 -11.57
CA GLU A 10 -13.06 29.34 -11.79
C GLU A 10 -12.80 28.47 -10.56
N LEU A 11 -11.63 28.62 -9.94
CA LEU A 11 -11.29 27.95 -8.68
C LEU A 11 -12.18 28.37 -7.50
N ALA A 12 -12.65 29.62 -7.48
CA ALA A 12 -13.54 30.15 -6.45
C ALA A 12 -14.95 29.54 -6.49
N SER A 13 -15.37 28.93 -7.60
CA SER A 13 -16.67 28.29 -7.78
C SER A 13 -16.55 26.77 -7.93
N PRO A 14 -16.21 26.02 -6.87
CA PRO A 14 -16.03 24.58 -6.95
C PRO A 14 -17.35 23.86 -7.26
N GLY A 15 -17.31 22.91 -8.20
CA GLY A 15 -18.45 22.05 -8.49
C GLY A 15 -18.85 21.21 -7.28
N ILE A 16 -20.13 21.24 -6.91
CA ILE A 16 -20.66 20.53 -5.72
C ILE A 16 -20.40 19.03 -5.83
N PHE A 17 -20.71 18.42 -6.98
CA PHE A 17 -20.49 16.99 -7.22
C PHE A 17 -19.03 16.57 -7.05
N GLN A 18 -18.11 17.32 -7.68
CA GLN A 18 -16.66 17.09 -7.58
C GLN A 18 -16.18 17.18 -6.14
N THR A 19 -16.66 18.17 -5.39
CA THR A 19 -16.30 18.39 -3.99
C THR A 19 -16.78 17.25 -3.10
N VAL A 20 -18.06 16.87 -3.22
CA VAL A 20 -18.66 15.76 -2.47
C VAL A 20 -17.94 14.44 -2.79
N LEU A 21 -17.73 14.14 -4.08
CA LEU A 21 -17.00 12.96 -4.51
C LEU A 21 -15.60 12.92 -3.90
N SER A 22 -14.90 14.05 -3.89
CA SER A 22 -13.55 14.11 -3.34
C SER A 22 -13.49 13.87 -1.84
N VAL A 23 -14.46 14.39 -1.07
CA VAL A 23 -14.57 14.11 0.37
C VAL A 23 -14.89 12.63 0.61
N LEU A 24 -15.80 12.04 -0.16
CA LEU A 24 -16.10 10.61 -0.08
C LEU A 24 -14.87 9.73 -0.38
N ILE A 25 -14.03 10.14 -1.34
CA ILE A 25 -12.76 9.45 -1.62
C ILE A 25 -11.82 9.52 -0.40
N ILE A 26 -11.68 10.67 0.27
CA ILE A 26 -10.84 10.78 1.48
C ILE A 26 -11.35 9.83 2.58
N LEU A 27 -12.67 9.80 2.80
CA LEU A 27 -13.29 8.88 3.77
C LEU A 27 -13.07 7.41 3.36
N GLY A 28 -13.20 7.10 2.07
CA GLY A 28 -12.93 5.78 1.52
C GLY A 28 -11.49 5.33 1.73
N ILE A 29 -10.51 6.22 1.53
CA ILE A 29 -9.09 5.97 1.83
C ILE A 29 -8.95 5.60 3.31
N LEU A 30 -9.44 6.44 4.23
CA LEU A 30 -9.36 6.16 5.68
C LEU A 30 -9.97 4.81 6.05
N CYS A 31 -11.20 4.55 5.58
CA CYS A 31 -11.91 3.31 5.88
C CYS A 31 -11.19 2.08 5.30
N SER A 32 -10.56 2.20 4.13
CA SER A 32 -9.84 1.08 3.50
C SER A 32 -8.58 0.66 4.26
N TYR A 33 -7.87 1.62 4.87
CA TYR A 33 -6.64 1.36 5.61
C TYR A 33 -6.89 0.91 7.05
N LEU A 34 -8.04 1.25 7.62
CA LEU A 34 -8.36 0.98 9.01
C LEU A 34 -8.26 -0.52 9.38
N PRO A 35 -8.79 -1.49 8.60
CA PRO A 35 -8.67 -2.91 8.92
C PRO A 35 -7.21 -3.37 9.04
N GLN A 36 -6.33 -2.87 8.16
CA GLN A 36 -4.91 -3.23 8.19
C GLN A 36 -4.20 -2.65 9.42
N HIS A 37 -4.50 -1.39 9.77
CA HIS A 37 -3.95 -0.76 10.97
C HIS A 37 -4.40 -1.51 12.23
N ILE A 38 -5.70 -1.83 12.33
CA ILE A 38 -6.25 -2.59 13.46
C ILE A 38 -5.61 -3.97 13.55
N ARG A 39 -5.42 -4.69 12.43
CA ARG A 39 -4.78 -6.02 12.41
C ARG A 39 -3.37 -5.97 12.98
N ILE A 40 -2.54 -4.99 12.57
CA ILE A 40 -1.17 -4.88 13.06
C ILE A 40 -1.14 -4.50 14.56
N ILE A 41 -1.97 -3.52 14.96
CA ILE A 41 -2.02 -3.05 16.36
C ILE A 41 -2.53 -4.15 17.30
N SER A 42 -3.61 -4.85 16.93
CA SER A 42 -4.20 -5.90 17.75
C SER A 42 -3.29 -7.12 17.88
N ARG A 43 -2.61 -7.53 16.80
CA ARG A 43 -1.65 -8.64 16.84
C ARG A 43 -0.33 -8.27 17.51
N ARG A 44 -0.03 -6.98 17.68
CA ARG A 44 1.25 -6.44 18.16
C ARG A 44 2.46 -7.07 17.45
N SER A 45 2.28 -7.44 16.19
CA SER A 45 3.27 -8.12 15.38
C SER A 45 3.10 -7.70 13.93
N SER A 46 4.22 -7.42 13.26
CA SER A 46 4.27 -7.19 11.81
C SER A 46 4.75 -8.43 11.03
N PHE A 47 4.68 -9.62 11.65
CA PHE A 47 5.01 -10.88 11.02
C PHE A 47 4.17 -11.12 9.74
N GLY A 48 4.82 -11.63 8.70
CA GLY A 48 4.21 -11.85 7.38
C GLY A 48 4.13 -10.62 6.47
N ILE A 49 4.52 -9.42 6.94
CA ILE A 49 4.61 -8.22 6.09
C ILE A 49 5.99 -8.18 5.43
N SER A 50 6.03 -8.16 4.09
CA SER A 50 7.30 -8.06 3.35
C SER A 50 7.95 -6.68 3.54
N PRO A 51 9.19 -6.61 4.06
CA PRO A 51 9.89 -5.34 4.25
C PRO A 51 10.14 -4.62 2.91
N TYR A 52 10.43 -5.37 1.85
CA TYR A 52 10.62 -4.83 0.49
C TYR A 52 9.35 -4.21 -0.07
N PHE A 53 8.19 -4.82 0.20
CA PHE A 53 6.89 -4.27 -0.19
C PHE A 53 6.64 -2.92 0.48
N ILE A 54 6.97 -2.79 1.78
CA ILE A 54 6.86 -1.52 2.51
C ILE A 54 7.82 -0.47 1.94
N LEU A 55 9.09 -0.85 1.70
CA LEU A 55 10.09 0.04 1.12
C LEU A 55 9.60 0.64 -0.20
N LEU A 56 9.21 -0.21 -1.16
CA LEU A 56 8.74 0.23 -2.47
C LEU A 56 7.44 1.02 -2.41
N GLY A 57 6.50 0.60 -1.54
CA GLY A 57 5.23 1.30 -1.39
C GLY A 57 5.40 2.71 -0.81
N VAL A 58 6.29 2.88 0.18
CA VAL A 58 6.55 4.21 0.77
C VAL A 58 7.33 5.09 -0.19
N THR A 59 8.34 4.58 -0.90
CA THR A 59 9.08 5.37 -1.88
C THR A 59 8.19 5.76 -3.06
N SER A 60 7.39 4.83 -3.60
CA SER A 60 6.37 5.10 -4.62
C SER A 60 5.36 6.16 -4.17
N GLY A 61 4.75 5.98 -2.99
CA GLY A 61 3.79 6.93 -2.42
C GLY A 61 4.40 8.31 -2.17
N THR A 62 5.66 8.37 -1.74
CA THR A 62 6.39 9.63 -1.54
C THR A 62 6.64 10.33 -2.87
N SER A 63 7.03 9.60 -3.92
CA SER A 63 7.17 10.14 -5.27
C SER A 63 5.83 10.64 -5.83
N ALA A 64 4.73 9.90 -5.61
CA ALA A 64 3.39 10.32 -6.02
C ALA A 64 2.90 11.58 -5.27
N PHE A 65 3.17 11.66 -3.97
CA PHE A 65 2.82 12.85 -3.19
C PHE A 65 3.67 14.06 -3.59
N ALA A 66 4.98 13.87 -3.80
CA ALA A 66 5.84 14.92 -4.31
C ALA A 66 5.41 15.37 -5.72
N ASN A 67 5.04 14.43 -6.61
CA ASN A 67 4.53 14.71 -7.95
C ASN A 67 3.37 15.71 -7.93
N ILE A 68 2.33 15.49 -7.11
CA ILE A 68 1.19 16.42 -7.05
C ILE A 68 1.55 17.75 -6.38
N LEU A 69 2.44 17.75 -5.38
CA LEU A 69 2.85 18.98 -4.67
C LEU A 69 3.66 19.93 -5.53
N VAL A 70 4.58 19.40 -6.35
CA VAL A 70 5.43 20.21 -7.22
C VAL A 70 4.77 20.51 -8.57
N PHE A 71 3.60 19.93 -8.84
CA PHE A 71 2.91 20.11 -10.09
C PHE A 71 2.54 21.59 -10.31
N PRO A 72 2.81 22.19 -11.49
CA PRO A 72 2.63 23.62 -11.71
C PRO A 72 1.23 24.16 -11.41
N SER A 73 0.17 23.42 -11.78
CA SER A 73 -1.21 23.86 -11.50
C SER A 73 -1.50 23.91 -10.01
N THR A 74 -0.93 23.00 -9.20
CA THR A 74 -1.09 23.04 -7.75
C THR A 74 -0.39 24.25 -7.11
N ALA A 75 0.73 24.70 -7.68
CA ALA A 75 1.34 25.96 -7.25
C ALA A 75 0.44 27.18 -7.57
N GLN A 76 -0.25 27.16 -8.71
CA GLN A 76 -1.22 28.20 -9.09
C GLN A 76 -2.47 28.18 -8.19
N ASP A 77 -2.99 26.99 -7.86
CA ASP A 77 -4.11 26.81 -6.95
C ASP A 77 -3.80 27.43 -5.57
N VAL A 78 -2.62 27.14 -5.03
CA VAL A 78 -2.16 27.69 -3.74
C VAL A 78 -1.95 29.21 -3.81
N ALA A 79 -1.50 29.75 -4.95
CA ALA A 79 -1.38 31.20 -5.12
C ALA A 79 -2.76 31.89 -5.10
N CYS A 80 -3.76 31.31 -5.76
CA CYS A 80 -5.14 31.82 -5.73
C CYS A 80 -5.78 31.78 -4.34
N CYS A 81 -5.34 30.89 -3.45
CA CYS A 81 -5.87 30.78 -2.09
C CYS A 81 -5.73 32.06 -1.25
N GLN A 82 -4.84 33.00 -1.62
CA GLN A 82 -4.73 34.30 -0.96
C GLN A 82 -5.86 35.27 -1.35
N GLU A 83 -6.53 35.02 -2.48
CA GLU A 83 -7.52 35.93 -3.05
C GLU A 83 -8.97 35.38 -2.96
N ILE A 84 -9.15 34.10 -2.62
CA ILE A 84 -10.46 33.43 -2.56
C ILE A 84 -10.84 33.02 -1.13
N SER A 85 -12.12 32.66 -0.93
CA SER A 85 -12.59 32.16 0.37
C SER A 85 -11.89 30.86 0.78
N GLY A 86 -11.69 30.65 2.09
CA GLY A 86 -11.02 29.47 2.62
C GLY A 86 -11.71 28.15 2.25
N ILE A 87 -13.04 28.13 2.17
CA ILE A 87 -13.81 26.94 1.76
C ILE A 87 -13.57 26.62 0.28
N ALA A 88 -13.52 27.64 -0.58
CA ALA A 88 -13.21 27.45 -2.00
C ALA A 88 -11.76 26.95 -2.20
N CYS A 89 -10.80 27.54 -1.48
CA CYS A 89 -9.42 27.05 -1.48
C CYS A 89 -9.33 25.58 -1.02
N PHE A 90 -10.01 25.22 0.08
CA PHE A 90 -10.07 23.84 0.56
C PHE A 90 -10.62 22.89 -0.52
N ALA A 91 -11.73 23.25 -1.17
CA ALA A 91 -12.34 22.46 -2.23
C ALA A 91 -11.42 22.31 -3.47
N GLY A 92 -10.69 23.37 -3.82
CA GLY A 92 -9.68 23.38 -4.88
C GLY A 92 -8.50 22.43 -4.59
N LEU A 93 -8.05 22.39 -3.34
CA LEU A 93 -6.92 21.56 -2.90
C LEU A 93 -7.30 20.13 -2.49
N LEU A 94 -8.58 19.72 -2.60
CA LEU A 94 -9.03 18.37 -2.23
C LEU A 94 -8.23 17.25 -2.90
N GLY A 95 -7.80 17.43 -4.16
CA GLY A 95 -6.94 16.47 -4.84
C GLY A 95 -5.61 16.24 -4.12
N VAL A 96 -5.00 17.30 -3.59
CA VAL A 96 -3.77 17.24 -2.79
C VAL A 96 -4.03 16.52 -1.47
N PHE A 97 -5.14 16.84 -0.80
CA PHE A 97 -5.51 16.20 0.47
C PHE A 97 -5.79 14.70 0.31
N GLN A 98 -6.37 14.27 -0.81
CA GLN A 98 -6.53 12.84 -1.11
C GLN A 98 -5.18 12.11 -1.20
N VAL A 99 -4.23 12.64 -1.97
CA VAL A 99 -2.90 12.01 -2.13
C VAL A 99 -2.13 12.04 -0.80
N ALA A 100 -2.19 13.16 -0.08
CA ALA A 100 -1.60 13.29 1.25
C ALA A 100 -2.17 12.25 2.22
N MET A 101 -3.50 12.05 2.23
CA MET A 101 -4.15 11.08 3.10
C MET A 101 -3.69 9.65 2.78
N GLN A 102 -3.65 9.27 1.49
CA GLN A 102 -3.15 7.97 1.05
C GLN A 102 -1.70 7.75 1.52
N TRP A 103 -0.84 8.75 1.31
CA TRP A 103 0.57 8.72 1.72
C TRP A 103 0.71 8.58 3.23
N LEU A 104 -0.03 9.36 4.03
CA LEU A 104 -0.01 9.29 5.49
C LEU A 104 -0.49 7.93 6.01
N CYS A 105 -1.55 7.37 5.42
CA CYS A 105 -2.06 6.05 5.81
C CYS A 105 -1.02 4.96 5.54
N PHE A 106 -0.37 4.97 4.37
CA PHE A 106 0.66 3.97 4.07
C PHE A 106 1.95 4.19 4.89
N PHE A 107 2.33 5.44 5.15
CA PHE A 107 3.45 5.78 6.03
C PHE A 107 3.19 5.32 7.47
N SER A 108 1.95 5.40 7.94
CA SER A 108 1.55 4.86 9.24
C SER A 108 1.72 3.34 9.32
N ILE A 109 1.50 2.61 8.21
CA ILE A 109 1.85 1.18 8.14
C ILE A 109 3.35 0.96 8.32
N LEU A 110 4.23 1.79 7.72
CA LEU A 110 5.68 1.70 7.95
C LEU A 110 6.02 1.90 9.44
N LEU A 111 5.41 2.89 10.10
CA LEU A 111 5.63 3.13 11.53
C LEU A 111 5.18 1.93 12.37
N LEU A 112 3.98 1.41 12.12
CA LEU A 112 3.47 0.21 12.79
C LEU A 112 4.35 -1.02 12.51
N PHE A 113 4.82 -1.17 11.27
CA PHE A 113 5.69 -2.26 10.85
C PHE A 113 6.99 -2.28 11.66
N VAL A 114 7.63 -1.13 11.91
CA VAL A 114 8.86 -1.02 12.69
C VAL A 114 8.61 -1.15 14.19
N ILE A 115 7.54 -0.53 14.70
CA ILE A 115 7.18 -0.57 16.12
C ILE A 115 6.89 -2.02 16.56
N TYR A 116 6.13 -2.76 15.76
CA TYR A 116 5.73 -4.13 16.02
C TYR A 116 6.58 -5.17 15.30
N PHE A 117 7.75 -4.78 14.79
CA PHE A 117 8.68 -5.73 14.20
C PHE A 117 9.15 -6.72 15.27
N PRO A 118 9.07 -8.05 15.02
CA PRO A 118 9.54 -9.04 15.99
C PRO A 118 11.00 -8.77 16.35
N ARG A 119 11.23 -8.26 17.55
CA ARG A 119 12.56 -8.16 18.12
C ARG A 119 12.89 -9.54 18.64
N ALA A 120 14.06 -10.07 18.28
CA ALA A 120 14.57 -11.34 18.80
C ALA A 120 14.95 -11.24 20.29
N THR A 121 14.07 -10.70 21.12
CA THR A 121 14.20 -10.69 22.58
C THR A 121 13.33 -11.82 23.09
N SER A 122 13.97 -12.95 23.39
CA SER A 122 13.35 -14.02 24.18
C SER A 122 12.84 -13.41 25.49
N PRO A 123 11.57 -13.63 25.89
CA PRO A 123 11.06 -13.19 27.20
C PRO A 123 11.84 -13.78 28.39
N THR A 124 12.59 -14.86 28.16
CA THR A 124 13.31 -15.61 29.18
C THR A 124 14.83 -15.41 29.18
N ASP A 125 15.43 -14.82 28.14
CA ASP A 125 16.90 -14.61 28.09
C ASP A 125 17.29 -13.42 27.17
N PRO A 126 17.71 -12.27 27.73
CA PRO A 126 18.07 -11.07 26.96
C PRO A 126 19.46 -11.12 26.31
N VAL A 127 20.24 -12.19 26.50
CA VAL A 127 21.66 -12.26 26.09
C VAL A 127 21.89 -13.15 24.85
N SER A 128 20.94 -13.99 24.48
CA SER A 128 21.08 -14.90 23.34
C SER A 128 20.25 -14.43 22.15
N PRO A 129 20.87 -13.89 21.08
CA PRO A 129 20.16 -13.69 19.83
C PRO A 129 19.80 -15.08 19.31
N VAL A 130 18.51 -15.43 19.32
CA VAL A 130 18.00 -16.54 18.51
C VAL A 130 18.30 -16.16 17.07
N SER A 131 19.38 -16.69 16.50
CA SER A 131 19.71 -16.45 15.11
C SER A 131 18.62 -17.12 14.27
N SER A 132 17.58 -16.38 13.92
CA SER A 132 16.70 -16.76 12.83
C SER A 132 17.54 -16.68 11.56
N THR A 133 18.16 -17.79 11.17
CA THR A 133 19.23 -17.80 10.18
C THR A 133 18.78 -17.32 8.79
N ASN A 134 17.47 -17.29 8.51
CA ASN A 134 16.94 -17.02 7.16
C ASN A 134 15.82 -15.95 7.11
N GLY A 135 15.74 -15.02 8.07
CA GLY A 135 14.65 -14.01 8.15
C GLY A 135 15.13 -12.55 8.21
N PRO A 136 14.33 -11.57 7.73
CA PRO A 136 14.63 -10.15 7.90
C PRO A 136 14.80 -9.79 9.38
N THR A 137 15.84 -9.04 9.71
CA THR A 137 16.14 -8.67 11.11
C THR A 137 15.54 -7.29 11.45
N TYR A 138 15.48 -6.96 12.75
CA TYR A 138 15.11 -5.60 13.18
C TYR A 138 16.03 -4.53 12.55
N ARG A 139 17.30 -4.87 12.26
CA ARG A 139 18.22 -3.99 11.52
C ARG A 139 17.71 -3.72 10.09
N THR A 140 17.14 -4.72 9.43
CA THR A 140 16.52 -4.56 8.11
C THR A 140 15.33 -3.61 8.16
N ALA A 141 14.46 -3.73 9.17
CA ALA A 141 13.32 -2.82 9.34
C ALA A 141 13.78 -1.35 9.57
N LEU A 142 14.82 -1.16 10.39
CA LEU A 142 15.40 0.16 10.61
C LEU A 142 16.08 0.73 9.36
N ALA A 143 16.84 -0.09 8.62
CA ALA A 143 17.49 0.31 7.38
C ALA A 143 16.46 0.75 6.33
N ILE A 144 15.37 0.00 6.16
CA ILE A 144 14.27 0.35 5.25
C ILE A 144 13.65 1.69 5.64
N THR A 145 13.37 1.89 6.92
CA THR A 145 12.85 3.17 7.41
C THR A 145 13.81 4.32 7.10
N GLY A 146 15.11 4.13 7.36
CA GLY A 146 16.14 5.11 7.03
C GLY A 146 16.19 5.43 5.54
N ILE A 147 16.11 4.41 4.67
CA ILE A 147 16.09 4.60 3.21
C ILE A 147 14.83 5.36 2.78
N CYS A 148 13.65 5.03 3.32
CA CYS A 148 12.42 5.74 3.01
C CYS A 148 12.50 7.23 3.41
N LEU A 149 13.01 7.52 4.61
CA LEU A 149 13.19 8.90 5.10
C LEU A 149 14.23 9.66 4.28
N LEU A 150 15.35 9.02 3.93
CA LEU A 150 16.38 9.59 3.08
C LEU A 150 15.86 9.90 1.68
N HIS A 151 15.10 8.97 1.08
CA HIS A 151 14.44 9.17 -0.21
C HIS A 151 13.48 10.36 -0.17
N ALA A 152 12.65 10.47 0.88
CA ALA A 152 11.75 11.61 1.08
C ALA A 152 12.52 12.93 1.19
N LEU A 153 13.59 12.95 1.99
CA LEU A 153 14.45 14.12 2.17
C LEU A 153 15.11 14.56 0.85
N ILE A 154 15.71 13.62 0.11
CA ILE A 154 16.34 13.88 -1.19
C ILE A 154 15.30 14.42 -2.17
N THR A 155 14.11 13.80 -2.22
CA THR A 155 13.01 14.24 -3.09
C THR A 155 12.59 15.68 -2.78
N ILE A 156 12.49 16.05 -1.50
CA ILE A 156 12.18 17.42 -1.06
C ILE A 156 13.28 18.39 -1.48
N ILE A 157 14.55 18.05 -1.21
CA ILE A 157 15.70 18.92 -1.55
C ILE A 157 15.75 19.18 -3.05
N ILE A 158 15.64 18.13 -3.88
CA ILE A 158 15.65 18.26 -5.34
C ILE A 158 14.45 19.08 -5.82
N SER A 159 13.26 18.83 -5.27
CA SER A 159 12.04 19.58 -5.61
C SER A 159 12.17 21.08 -5.31
N VAL A 160 12.70 21.42 -4.14
CA VAL A 160 12.96 22.82 -3.76
C VAL A 160 14.05 23.42 -4.64
N ALA A 161 15.12 22.68 -4.94
CA ALA A 161 16.19 23.15 -5.82
C ALA A 161 15.68 23.47 -7.23
N PHE A 162 14.84 22.60 -7.84
CA PHE A 162 14.20 22.91 -9.12
C PHE A 162 13.31 24.15 -9.02
N LYS A 163 12.49 24.25 -7.98
CA LYS A 163 11.61 25.43 -7.78
C LYS A 163 12.38 26.74 -7.66
N LEU A 164 13.55 26.74 -7.01
CA LEU A 164 14.34 27.95 -6.76
C LEU A 164 15.34 28.28 -7.86
N ARG A 165 15.94 27.27 -8.50
CA ARG A 165 17.06 27.46 -9.46
C ARG A 165 16.65 27.29 -10.91
N GLN A 166 15.68 26.43 -11.19
CA GLN A 166 15.22 26.14 -12.56
C GLN A 166 13.69 25.94 -12.61
N PRO A 167 12.88 27.00 -12.37
CA PRO A 167 11.42 26.90 -12.38
C PRO A 167 10.85 26.26 -13.66
N ALA A 168 11.49 26.48 -14.81
CA ALA A 168 11.09 25.89 -16.10
C ALA A 168 11.16 24.36 -16.12
N ALA A 169 12.03 23.74 -15.30
CA ALA A 169 12.20 22.29 -15.23
C ALA A 169 11.27 21.61 -14.21
N VAL A 170 10.53 22.38 -13.40
CA VAL A 170 9.64 21.84 -12.35
C VAL A 170 8.55 20.92 -12.92
N ALA A 171 7.99 21.26 -14.08
CA ALA A 171 6.98 20.44 -14.74
C ALA A 171 7.55 19.07 -15.17
N ALA A 172 8.78 19.07 -15.71
CA ALA A 172 9.47 17.83 -16.09
C ALA A 172 9.82 16.99 -14.87
N TRP A 173 10.29 17.62 -13.79
CA TRP A 173 10.54 16.97 -12.50
C TRP A 173 9.26 16.34 -11.92
N ALA A 174 8.13 17.05 -11.95
CA ALA A 174 6.83 16.51 -11.55
C ALA A 174 6.52 15.23 -12.34
N ASN A 175 6.57 15.29 -13.67
CA ASN A 175 6.28 14.13 -14.52
C ASN A 175 7.21 12.95 -14.26
N PHE A 176 8.51 13.22 -14.06
CA PHE A 176 9.48 12.20 -13.66
C PHE A 176 9.09 11.51 -12.35
N LEU A 177 8.69 12.26 -11.33
CA LEU A 177 8.25 11.70 -10.04
C LEU A 177 7.01 10.81 -10.19
N GLY A 178 6.07 11.18 -11.06
CA GLY A 178 4.89 10.36 -11.36
C GLY A 178 5.28 9.04 -12.05
N VAL A 179 6.13 9.09 -13.06
CA VAL A 179 6.64 7.89 -13.74
C VAL A 179 7.43 7.00 -12.77
N LEU A 180 8.29 7.60 -11.94
CA LEU A 180 9.04 6.89 -10.91
C LEU A 180 8.10 6.19 -9.93
N ALA A 181 7.04 6.86 -9.47
CA ALA A 181 6.04 6.27 -8.60
C ALA A 181 5.37 5.04 -9.24
N ALA A 182 4.98 5.13 -10.52
CA ALA A 182 4.38 4.03 -11.27
C ALA A 182 5.33 2.83 -11.44
N ILE A 183 6.62 3.10 -11.73
CA ILE A 183 7.65 2.05 -11.84
C ILE A 183 7.84 1.36 -10.49
N LEU A 184 8.01 2.12 -9.41
CA LEU A 184 8.18 1.56 -8.07
C LEU A 184 6.97 0.73 -7.64
N ALA A 185 5.75 1.21 -7.92
CA ALA A 185 4.53 0.45 -7.67
C ALA A 185 4.50 -0.84 -8.52
N SER A 186 4.92 -0.78 -9.78
CA SER A 186 4.98 -1.97 -10.65
C SER A 186 5.95 -3.02 -10.08
N ILE A 187 7.14 -2.60 -9.67
CA ILE A 187 8.12 -3.49 -9.02
C ILE A 187 7.60 -4.02 -7.68
N GLN A 188 6.76 -3.26 -6.98
CA GLN A 188 6.14 -3.69 -5.73
C GLN A 188 5.12 -4.81 -5.95
N TYR A 189 4.27 -4.70 -6.97
CA TYR A 189 3.16 -5.63 -7.20
C TYR A 189 3.53 -6.83 -8.06
N PHE A 190 4.44 -6.71 -9.04
CA PHE A 190 4.75 -7.83 -9.94
C PHE A 190 5.29 -9.09 -9.24
N PRO A 191 6.26 -9.01 -8.32
CA PRO A 191 6.73 -10.19 -7.59
C PRO A 191 5.61 -10.84 -6.79
N GLN A 192 4.74 -10.05 -6.17
CA GLN A 192 3.60 -10.55 -5.41
C GLN A 192 2.58 -11.26 -6.32
N ILE A 193 2.29 -10.67 -7.49
CA ILE A 193 1.40 -11.26 -8.50
C ILE A 193 1.96 -12.61 -8.96
N TYR A 194 3.25 -12.64 -9.31
CA TYR A 194 3.93 -13.85 -9.75
C TYR A 194 3.91 -14.94 -8.68
N THR A 195 4.29 -14.61 -7.44
CA THR A 195 4.29 -15.56 -6.32
C THR A 195 2.89 -16.09 -6.02
N THR A 196 1.87 -15.22 -6.01
CA THR A 196 0.47 -15.61 -5.78
C THR A 196 0.00 -16.58 -6.87
N PHE A 197 0.33 -16.30 -8.13
CA PHE A 197 0.01 -17.19 -9.26
C PHE A 197 0.72 -18.54 -9.14
N ARG A 198 2.00 -18.56 -8.76
CA ARG A 198 2.81 -19.79 -8.64
C ARG A 198 2.39 -20.65 -7.46
N LEU A 199 2.16 -20.06 -6.30
CA LEU A 199 1.81 -20.76 -5.06
C LEU A 199 0.33 -21.11 -4.97
N ARG A 200 -0.54 -20.48 -5.78
CA ARG A 200 -2.00 -20.63 -5.72
C ARG A 200 -2.58 -20.41 -4.32
N CYS A 201 -1.94 -19.54 -3.55
CA CYS A 201 -2.29 -19.22 -2.18
C CYS A 201 -2.30 -17.70 -2.01
N VAL A 202 -3.27 -17.19 -1.27
CA VAL A 202 -3.34 -15.78 -0.89
C VAL A 202 -2.48 -15.60 0.35
N GLY A 203 -1.42 -14.79 0.26
CA GLY A 203 -0.59 -14.51 1.43
C GLY A 203 -1.30 -13.62 2.46
N SER A 204 -0.52 -12.98 3.33
CA SER A 204 -1.00 -12.10 4.42
C SER A 204 -1.74 -10.81 3.99
N LEU A 205 -2.02 -10.62 2.69
CA LEU A 205 -2.60 -9.41 2.16
C LEU A 205 -4.08 -9.27 2.54
N SER A 206 -4.48 -8.09 2.99
CA SER A 206 -5.87 -7.82 3.38
C SER A 206 -6.76 -7.68 2.14
N ILE A 207 -7.48 -8.77 1.81
CA ILE A 207 -8.54 -8.76 0.78
C ILE A 207 -9.55 -7.62 1.00
N PRO A 208 -10.06 -7.36 2.22
CA PRO A 208 -11.00 -6.25 2.47
C PRO A 208 -10.45 -4.88 2.09
N MET A 209 -9.18 -4.60 2.44
CA MET A 209 -8.50 -3.35 2.08
C MET A 209 -8.41 -3.18 0.57
N MET A 210 -8.16 -4.26 -0.17
CA MET A 210 -8.07 -4.24 -1.63
C MET A 210 -9.41 -4.07 -2.32
N CYS A 211 -10.47 -4.73 -1.82
CA CYS A 211 -11.83 -4.61 -2.36
C CYS A 211 -12.34 -3.17 -2.36
N ILE A 212 -11.97 -2.37 -1.35
CA ILE A 212 -12.35 -0.95 -1.29
C ILE A 212 -11.41 -0.09 -2.16
N GLN A 213 -10.09 -0.32 -2.07
CA GLN A 213 -9.12 0.53 -2.76
C GLN A 213 -9.09 0.36 -4.27
N THR A 214 -9.20 -0.86 -4.81
CA THR A 214 -9.12 -1.07 -6.26
C THR A 214 -10.20 -0.27 -7.02
N PRO A 215 -11.50 -0.39 -6.72
CA PRO A 215 -12.51 0.44 -7.39
C PRO A 215 -12.40 1.91 -6.98
N GLY A 216 -12.10 2.21 -5.72
CA GLY A 216 -11.95 3.58 -5.24
C GLY A 216 -10.83 4.35 -5.92
N SER A 217 -9.70 3.70 -6.22
CA SER A 217 -8.55 4.30 -6.91
C SER A 217 -8.83 4.60 -8.39
N LEU A 218 -9.66 3.80 -9.07
CA LEU A 218 -10.13 4.11 -10.42
C LEU A 218 -11.08 5.32 -10.43
N ILE A 219 -12.03 5.38 -9.49
CA ILE A 219 -12.92 6.53 -9.31
C ILE A 219 -12.09 7.79 -8.99
N TRP A 220 -11.09 7.65 -8.13
CA TRP A 220 -10.19 8.73 -7.76
C TRP A 220 -9.37 9.21 -8.95
N ALA A 221 -8.79 8.31 -9.74
CA ALA A 221 -8.09 8.63 -10.98
C ALA A 221 -8.99 9.41 -11.95
N GLY A 222 -10.23 8.95 -12.14
CA GLY A 222 -11.24 9.63 -12.96
C GLY A 222 -11.56 11.04 -12.45
N SER A 223 -11.70 11.21 -11.13
CA SER A 223 -11.94 12.53 -10.52
C SER A 223 -10.80 13.51 -10.75
N LEU A 224 -9.54 13.04 -10.64
CA LEU A 224 -8.35 13.86 -10.91
C LEU A 224 -8.17 14.15 -12.40
N ALA A 225 -8.47 13.18 -13.27
CA ALA A 225 -8.47 13.37 -14.72
C ALA A 225 -9.53 14.40 -15.15
N ALA A 226 -10.72 14.38 -14.54
CA ALA A 226 -11.77 15.36 -14.80
C ALA A 226 -11.37 16.77 -14.33
N ARG A 227 -10.62 16.90 -13.24
CA ARG A 227 -10.17 18.20 -12.69
C ARG A 227 -8.95 18.77 -13.42
N LYS A 228 -7.92 17.96 -13.66
CA LYS A 228 -6.61 18.42 -14.21
C LYS A 228 -6.46 18.15 -15.71
N GLY A 229 -7.40 17.42 -16.31
CA GLY A 229 -7.35 17.01 -17.70
C GLY A 229 -6.12 16.16 -18.02
N TRP A 230 -5.70 16.23 -19.28
CA TRP A 230 -4.52 15.53 -19.78
C TRP A 230 -3.20 16.08 -19.24
N SER A 231 -3.16 17.35 -18.81
CA SER A 231 -1.94 17.91 -18.23
C SER A 231 -1.51 17.18 -16.96
N GLY A 232 -2.49 16.76 -16.14
CA GLY A 232 -2.27 16.02 -14.89
C GLY A 232 -2.06 14.50 -15.04
N TRP A 233 -1.73 13.99 -16.23
CA TRP A 233 -1.58 12.54 -16.49
C TRP A 233 -0.60 11.84 -15.55
N SER A 234 0.46 12.53 -15.13
CA SER A 234 1.47 11.97 -14.23
C SER A 234 0.97 11.83 -12.79
N ILE A 235 -0.15 12.47 -12.43
CA ILE A 235 -0.79 12.35 -11.12
C ILE A 235 -1.82 11.21 -11.16
N TRP A 236 -2.81 11.29 -12.06
CA TRP A 236 -3.89 10.30 -12.11
C TRP A 236 -3.47 8.98 -12.76
N GLY A 237 -2.48 9.00 -13.66
CA GLY A 237 -1.99 7.81 -14.35
C GLY A 237 -1.32 6.81 -13.40
N VAL A 238 -0.63 7.28 -12.38
CA VAL A 238 -0.06 6.43 -11.32
C VAL A 238 -1.17 5.64 -10.62
N LEU A 239 -2.29 6.29 -10.33
CA LEU A 239 -3.44 5.64 -9.69
C LEU A 239 -4.04 4.54 -10.59
N VAL A 240 -4.14 4.77 -11.90
CA VAL A 240 -4.61 3.76 -12.86
C VAL A 240 -3.68 2.55 -12.87
N VAL A 241 -2.36 2.77 -12.96
CA VAL A 241 -1.36 1.69 -12.95
C VAL A 241 -1.47 0.89 -11.66
N THR A 242 -1.48 1.55 -10.50
CA THR A 242 -1.62 0.88 -9.21
C THR A 242 -2.94 0.12 -9.10
N ALA A 243 -4.05 0.70 -9.55
CA ALA A 243 -5.37 0.06 -9.51
C ALA A 243 -5.42 -1.22 -10.36
N CYS A 244 -4.82 -1.21 -11.56
CA CYS A 244 -4.75 -2.39 -12.42
C CYS A 244 -3.91 -3.51 -11.80
N LEU A 245 -2.75 -3.17 -11.24
CA LEU A 245 -1.86 -4.13 -10.57
C LEU A 245 -2.54 -4.74 -9.33
N GLN A 246 -3.11 -3.87 -8.49
CA GLN A 246 -3.82 -4.28 -7.29
C GLN A 246 -5.08 -5.09 -7.63
N GLY A 247 -5.83 -4.70 -8.67
CA GLY A 247 -7.01 -5.42 -9.15
C GLY A 247 -6.69 -6.80 -9.70
N THR A 248 -5.55 -6.94 -10.40
CA THR A 248 -5.05 -8.25 -10.85
C THR A 248 -4.77 -9.16 -9.66
N LEU A 249 -4.08 -8.64 -8.63
CA LEU A 249 -3.79 -9.39 -7.41
C LEU A 249 -5.09 -9.76 -6.66
N LEU A 250 -6.05 -8.84 -6.58
CA LEU A 250 -7.36 -9.08 -5.95
C LEU A 250 -8.15 -10.17 -6.68
N ALA A 251 -8.18 -10.14 -8.02
CA ALA A 251 -8.86 -11.15 -8.81
C ALA A 251 -8.28 -12.55 -8.58
N MET A 252 -6.95 -12.68 -8.53
CA MET A 252 -6.29 -13.94 -8.19
C MET A 252 -6.58 -14.36 -6.75
N ALA A 253 -6.58 -13.41 -5.80
CA ALA A 253 -6.88 -13.70 -4.40
C ALA A 253 -8.28 -14.29 -4.24
N ILE A 254 -9.29 -13.63 -4.82
CA ILE A 254 -10.67 -14.15 -4.82
C ILE A 254 -10.73 -15.51 -5.51
N TYR A 255 -10.08 -15.67 -6.67
CA TYR A 255 -10.11 -16.94 -7.40
C TYR A 255 -9.53 -18.10 -6.57
N PHE A 256 -8.37 -17.93 -5.95
CA PHE A 256 -7.74 -19.01 -5.17
C PHE A 256 -8.42 -19.25 -3.82
N GLU A 257 -9.01 -18.24 -3.20
CA GLU A 257 -9.81 -18.42 -1.98
C GLU A 257 -11.03 -19.31 -2.23
N TYR A 258 -11.76 -19.05 -3.32
CA TYR A 258 -13.02 -19.74 -3.63
C TYR A 258 -12.83 -21.07 -4.40
N PHE A 259 -11.83 -21.14 -5.27
CA PHE A 259 -11.65 -22.28 -6.19
C PHE A 259 -10.31 -23.01 -6.01
N GLY A 260 -9.46 -22.53 -5.09
CA GLY A 260 -8.14 -23.11 -4.85
C GLY A 260 -8.21 -24.54 -4.27
N PRO A 261 -7.15 -25.34 -4.45
CA PRO A 261 -7.09 -26.72 -3.95
C PRO A 261 -7.32 -26.86 -2.43
N ASN A 262 -7.05 -25.80 -1.65
CA ASN A 262 -7.22 -25.79 -0.20
C ASN A 262 -8.68 -25.63 0.26
N SER A 263 -9.53 -24.94 -0.52
CA SER A 263 -10.97 -24.78 -0.20
C SER A 263 -11.69 -26.14 -0.18
N LYS A 264 -11.22 -27.11 -0.98
CA LYS A 264 -11.74 -28.48 -1.02
C LYS A 264 -11.28 -29.36 0.16
N ARG A 265 -10.24 -29.00 0.92
CA ARG A 265 -9.75 -29.81 2.05
C ARG A 265 -10.42 -29.48 3.38
N GLU A 266 -10.88 -28.25 3.60
CA GLU A 266 -11.66 -27.91 4.82
C GLU A 266 -13.06 -28.52 4.80
N VAL A 267 -13.73 -28.54 3.65
CA VAL A 267 -15.05 -29.19 3.50
C VAL A 267 -14.95 -30.72 3.68
N GLY A 268 -13.82 -31.32 3.32
CA GLY A 268 -13.58 -32.77 3.50
C GLY A 268 -13.30 -33.20 4.94
N HIS A 269 -12.91 -32.30 5.84
CA HIS A 269 -12.60 -32.66 7.23
C HIS A 269 -13.83 -32.62 8.15
N LEU A 270 -14.84 -31.80 7.82
CA LEU A 270 -16.11 -31.76 8.56
C LEU A 270 -17.05 -32.92 8.19
N ALA A 271 -16.84 -33.59 7.06
CA ALA A 271 -17.63 -34.75 6.65
C ALA A 271 -17.12 -36.10 7.18
N GLY A 272 -15.96 -36.14 7.86
CA GLY A 272 -15.31 -37.37 8.33
C GLY A 272 -15.49 -37.71 9.81
N GLN A 273 -16.05 -36.81 10.63
CA GLN A 273 -16.33 -37.07 12.05
C GLN A 273 -17.78 -37.51 12.25
N ASN A 274 -18.14 -38.71 11.80
CA ASN A 274 -19.31 -39.46 12.28
C ASN A 274 -19.15 -40.95 11.88
N GLY A 275 -18.49 -41.72 12.75
CA GLY A 275 -18.35 -43.18 12.59
C GLY A 275 -17.34 -43.78 13.57
N ALA A 276 -17.81 -44.17 14.76
CA ALA A 276 -17.05 -44.83 15.83
C ALA A 276 -16.84 -46.36 15.54
N PRO A 277 -16.43 -47.21 16.51
CA PRO A 277 -15.06 -47.43 17.02
C PRO A 277 -14.63 -48.94 16.99
N ASN A 278 -13.43 -49.23 17.56
CA ASN A 278 -12.89 -50.53 18.05
C ASN A 278 -11.74 -51.21 17.28
N GLY A 279 -10.71 -51.63 18.03
CA GLY A 279 -9.79 -52.72 17.65
C GLY A 279 -8.38 -52.61 18.25
N SER A 280 -8.09 -53.40 19.27
CA SER A 280 -6.85 -53.46 20.06
C SER A 280 -5.72 -54.32 19.47
N ALA A 281 -4.48 -53.93 19.79
CA ALA A 281 -3.24 -54.72 20.03
C ALA A 281 -2.50 -55.41 18.85
N SER A 282 -1.23 -55.02 18.62
CA SER A 282 -0.02 -55.86 18.88
C SER A 282 1.26 -55.12 18.50
N ALA A 283 2.32 -55.34 19.29
CA ALA A 283 3.66 -54.77 19.17
C ALA A 283 4.52 -55.40 18.06
N GLY A 284 5.52 -54.64 17.60
CA GLY A 284 6.63 -55.11 16.76
C GLY A 284 7.53 -53.94 16.32
N GLU A 285 8.71 -53.82 16.93
CA GLU A 285 9.77 -52.85 16.59
C GLU A 285 10.30 -53.03 15.16
N SER A 286 10.46 -51.92 14.44
CA SER A 286 11.48 -51.73 13.40
C SER A 286 11.67 -50.23 13.14
N ALA A 287 12.91 -49.77 13.26
CA ALA A 287 13.30 -48.39 13.11
C ALA A 287 13.29 -47.92 11.64
N GLN A 288 13.24 -46.59 11.51
CA GLN A 288 13.71 -45.73 10.40
C GLN A 288 12.69 -45.16 9.39
N GLN A 289 12.78 -43.83 9.32
CA GLN A 289 12.23 -42.85 8.37
C GLN A 289 10.76 -42.46 8.53
N GLU A 290 10.51 -41.55 9.49
CA GLU A 290 9.41 -40.59 9.33
C GLU A 290 9.66 -39.74 8.07
N PRO A 291 8.70 -39.65 7.13
CA PRO A 291 8.79 -38.70 6.04
C PRO A 291 8.67 -37.30 6.64
N ALA A 292 9.57 -36.41 6.22
CA ALA A 292 9.54 -35.00 6.57
C ALA A 292 8.11 -34.45 6.43
N HIS A 293 7.54 -34.02 7.55
CA HIS A 293 6.25 -33.36 7.59
C HIS A 293 6.40 -32.09 6.74
N GLU A 294 5.94 -32.12 5.49
CA GLU A 294 5.78 -30.91 4.68
C GLU A 294 4.88 -29.96 5.47
N GLU A 295 5.49 -28.93 6.10
CA GLU A 295 4.74 -27.85 6.74
C GLU A 295 3.81 -27.23 5.69
N ARG A 296 2.50 -27.37 5.91
CA ARG A 296 1.51 -26.77 5.03
C ARG A 296 1.65 -25.24 5.08
N PRO A 297 1.56 -24.55 3.93
CA PRO A 297 1.39 -23.11 3.92
C PRO A 297 0.08 -22.75 4.64
N SER A 298 0.21 -22.06 5.76
CA SER A 298 -0.86 -21.43 6.53
C SER A 298 -0.84 -19.92 6.26
N GLU A 299 -1.88 -19.22 6.69
CA GLU A 299 -1.97 -17.75 6.62
C GLU A 299 -0.81 -17.02 7.35
N GLU A 300 -0.04 -17.77 8.14
CA GLU A 300 1.14 -17.34 8.89
C GLU A 300 2.46 -17.61 8.14
N THR A 301 2.47 -18.33 7.02
CA THR A 301 3.73 -18.69 6.36
C THR A 301 4.31 -17.50 5.59
N PRO A 302 5.56 -17.08 5.84
CA PRO A 302 6.20 -15.97 5.14
C PRO A 302 6.28 -16.25 3.63
N LEU A 303 5.91 -15.27 2.81
CA LEU A 303 5.86 -15.39 1.34
C LEU A 303 7.22 -15.60 0.65
N LEU A 304 8.33 -15.49 1.40
CA LEU A 304 9.69 -15.75 0.93
C LEU A 304 10.49 -16.34 2.10
N GLN A 305 10.78 -17.65 2.04
CA GLN A 305 12.01 -18.17 2.63
C GLN A 305 13.10 -17.91 1.60
N SER A 306 13.94 -16.90 1.86
CA SER A 306 15.19 -16.70 1.13
C SER A 306 16.20 -17.74 1.53
#